data_AF-A0A9N8DHX5-F1
#
_entry.id   AF-A0A9N8DHX5-F1
#
_cell.length_a   1.000
_cell.length_b   1.000
_cell.length_c   1.000
_cell.angle_alpha   90.00
_cell.angle_beta   90.00
_cell.angle_gamma   90.00
#
_symmetry.space_group_name_H-M   'P 1'
#
loop_
_entity.id
_entity.type
_entity.pdbx_description
1 polymer ?
#
loop_
_entity_poly.entity_id
_entity_poly.type
_entity_poly.pdbx_seq_one_letter_code
_entity_poly.pdbx_strand_id
1 'polypeptide(L)'
;MKQDEQQQRTATNDSLAADYKATEEAGKEEENVPVLHGSIAPLPSVNELGRGQTSASTITSTSTPGAFAVAPTPFAINDPPPPSMEPMASTADDSRLVEAELVTPPVEAIQVLSSDDLERQEPTNNNKNDQVANTGTLPEQGDNKRWLWPIAAVIICVLAAALVVTLLVLLRESNQESSSLNDAGLTTRTNLSLPEINEIITVTPAPTFDYPCFSESLELNFALVQNPHQDLFVVCPNSHIRIGIMRIPSVNNTYINGQDPLFIVRSNVEVRCGLDGSSSNNCTLDGGTSQLVIMYYGENQYGITPQDVQNVTVRGITFTGTLDQGFQFGSASVLVANQQAKDIQLIDCRWQHSFVPLFLVYVGINPYLWSQGTMALPSRGNQVSIVDSTFTNITYGSALFAVMDQVVSIERGRFSDLKVEENPRNCDLQGPVFCTNVMYCALSSHCSIHDTCLQDVEYLADAGLLTASLQAEWDISNIHGDLVLADRQIDANQFETCDSAVGQYKDHLFSSMECADPASLYDASPVCPLL
;
A
#
# COMPACT_ATOMS: atom_id res chain seq x y z
N MET A 1 -13.33 -28.75 37.28
CA MET A 1 -13.41 -27.85 36.11
C MET A 1 -12.60 -26.56 36.30
N LYS A 2 -13.01 -25.57 37.12
CA LYS A 2 -12.20 -24.33 37.26
C LYS A 2 -10.84 -24.51 37.97
N GLN A 3 -10.69 -25.56 38.77
CA GLN A 3 -9.45 -25.84 39.50
C GLN A 3 -8.41 -26.64 38.67
N ASP A 4 -8.91 -27.45 37.72
CA ASP A 4 -8.07 -28.24 36.82
C ASP A 4 -7.46 -27.36 35.71
N GLU A 5 -8.20 -26.36 35.23
CA GLU A 5 -7.69 -25.35 34.28
C GLU A 5 -6.56 -24.51 34.88
N GLN A 6 -6.59 -24.23 36.18
CA GLN A 6 -5.58 -23.42 36.84
C GLN A 6 -4.28 -24.20 37.04
N GLN A 7 -4.36 -25.51 37.34
CA GLN A 7 -3.18 -26.38 37.43
C GLN A 7 -2.55 -26.65 36.07
N GLN A 8 -3.35 -26.73 35.00
CA GLN A 8 -2.82 -26.92 33.65
C GLN A 8 -2.05 -25.68 33.16
N ARG A 9 -2.52 -24.47 33.47
CA ARG A 9 -1.81 -23.22 33.13
C ARG A 9 -0.48 -23.05 33.86
N THR A 10 -0.38 -23.48 35.13
CA THR A 10 0.88 -23.40 35.88
C THR A 10 1.92 -24.38 35.31
N ALA A 11 1.52 -25.60 34.94
CA ALA A 11 2.42 -26.59 34.36
C ALA A 11 2.96 -26.19 32.97
N THR A 12 2.16 -25.49 32.16
CA THR A 12 2.59 -24.99 30.84
C THR A 12 3.60 -23.84 30.98
N ASN A 13 3.40 -22.93 31.94
CA ASN A 13 4.32 -21.82 32.16
C ASN A 13 5.68 -22.28 32.73
N ASP A 14 5.68 -23.30 33.60
CA ASP A 14 6.92 -23.86 34.14
C ASP A 14 7.73 -24.63 33.07
N SER A 15 7.06 -25.23 32.08
CA SER A 15 7.70 -25.89 30.94
C SER A 15 8.37 -24.89 29.99
N LEU A 16 7.73 -23.75 29.72
CA LEU A 16 8.26 -22.70 28.85
C LEU A 16 9.45 -21.95 29.49
N ALA A 17 9.44 -21.77 30.82
CA ALA A 17 10.55 -21.18 31.55
C ALA A 17 11.81 -22.09 31.57
N ALA A 18 11.61 -23.42 31.51
CA ALA A 18 12.72 -24.38 31.47
C ALA A 18 13.41 -24.42 30.10
N ASP A 19 12.67 -24.32 28.99
CA ASP A 19 13.22 -24.29 27.64
C ASP A 19 14.00 -22.99 27.36
N TYR A 20 13.56 -21.85 27.90
CA TYR A 20 14.29 -20.59 27.77
C TYR A 20 15.66 -20.63 28.46
N LYS A 21 15.74 -21.28 29.62
CA LYS A 21 16.99 -21.40 30.39
C LYS A 21 18.01 -22.37 29.74
N ALA A 22 17.54 -23.39 29.03
CA ALA A 22 18.38 -24.30 28.27
C ALA A 22 19.01 -23.65 27.02
N THR A 23 18.33 -22.64 26.45
CA THR A 23 18.81 -21.94 25.24
C THR A 23 19.88 -20.88 25.58
N GLU A 24 19.82 -20.29 26.78
CA GLU A 24 20.81 -19.32 27.26
C GLU A 24 22.16 -19.95 27.65
N GLU A 25 22.16 -21.22 28.08
CA GLU A 25 23.39 -21.96 28.41
C GLU A 25 24.11 -22.50 27.16
N ALA A 26 23.42 -22.69 26.03
CA ALA A 26 24.02 -23.12 24.77
C ALA A 26 24.78 -22.00 24.02
N GLY A 27 24.57 -20.72 24.38
CA GLY A 27 25.21 -19.56 23.74
C GLY A 27 26.59 -19.16 24.30
N LYS A 28 27.13 -19.89 25.29
CA LYS A 28 28.37 -19.51 25.99
C LYS A 28 29.61 -20.34 25.62
N GLU A 29 29.55 -21.22 24.61
CA GLU A 29 30.64 -22.16 24.30
C GLU A 29 31.33 -22.00 22.93
N GLU A 30 31.15 -20.88 22.23
CA GLU A 30 31.94 -20.56 21.01
C GLU A 30 32.74 -19.26 21.15
N GLU A 31 33.81 -19.29 21.95
CA GLU A 31 34.90 -18.33 21.85
C GLU A 31 36.22 -19.08 22.01
N ASN A 32 36.81 -19.53 20.90
CA ASN A 32 38.26 -19.77 20.71
C ASN A 32 38.57 -20.41 19.34
N VAL A 33 38.91 -19.59 18.33
CA VAL A 33 39.67 -20.03 17.15
C VAL A 33 40.67 -18.92 16.77
N PRO A 34 41.94 -19.25 16.44
CA PRO A 34 43.04 -18.29 16.42
C PRO A 34 43.20 -17.53 15.09
N VAL A 35 43.69 -16.29 15.23
CA VAL A 35 44.11 -15.38 14.15
C VAL A 35 45.34 -15.92 13.42
N LEU A 36 45.25 -16.04 12.09
CA LEU A 36 46.39 -16.33 11.20
C LEU A 36 46.55 -15.18 10.19
N HIS A 37 47.66 -14.45 10.32
CA HIS A 37 48.07 -13.40 9.40
C HIS A 37 48.51 -13.97 8.05
N GLY A 38 47.96 -13.44 6.96
CA GLY A 38 48.44 -13.66 5.59
C GLY A 38 48.22 -12.42 4.74
N SER A 39 49.30 -11.65 4.52
CA SER A 39 49.36 -10.50 3.62
C SER A 39 49.19 -10.93 2.16
N ILE A 40 48.33 -10.23 1.42
CA ILE A 40 48.34 -10.20 -0.05
C ILE A 40 48.39 -8.73 -0.48
N ALA A 41 49.36 -8.43 -1.35
CA ALA A 41 49.67 -7.11 -1.88
C ALA A 41 48.67 -6.66 -2.97
N PRO A 42 48.42 -5.34 -3.13
CA PRO A 42 47.71 -4.82 -4.29
C PRO A 42 48.69 -4.42 -5.42
N LEU A 43 48.32 -4.75 -6.65
CA LEU A 43 48.93 -4.26 -7.91
C LEU A 43 48.04 -3.12 -8.51
N PRO A 44 48.54 -2.33 -9.47
CA PRO A 44 48.64 -0.88 -9.29
C PRO A 44 47.55 -0.06 -9.99
N SER A 45 47.33 1.12 -9.43
CA SER A 45 46.61 2.25 -10.02
C SER A 45 47.42 2.86 -11.18
N VAL A 46 46.75 3.08 -12.30
CA VAL A 46 47.26 3.79 -13.48
C VAL A 46 47.23 5.29 -13.23
N ASN A 47 48.36 5.93 -13.54
CA ASN A 47 48.55 7.38 -13.62
C ASN A 47 47.69 8.01 -14.73
N GLU A 48 47.06 9.15 -14.45
CA GLU A 48 47.21 10.30 -15.34
C GLU A 48 47.40 11.59 -14.54
N LEU A 49 48.47 12.29 -14.93
CA LEU A 49 48.99 13.53 -14.40
C LEU A 49 48.34 14.68 -15.17
N GLY A 50 47.79 15.67 -14.46
CA GLY A 50 47.33 16.92 -15.05
C GLY A 50 47.23 18.02 -14.01
N ARG A 51 48.39 18.57 -13.61
CA ARG A 51 48.51 19.70 -12.68
C ARG A 51 47.85 20.97 -13.24
N GLY A 52 47.01 21.60 -12.43
CA GLY A 52 46.68 23.03 -12.52
C GLY A 52 46.53 23.61 -11.11
N GLN A 53 47.53 24.34 -10.65
CA GLN A 53 47.49 25.14 -9.42
C GLN A 53 46.47 26.28 -9.58
N THR A 54 45.70 26.60 -8.53
CA THR A 54 45.46 27.98 -8.10
C THR A 54 44.81 28.02 -6.71
N SER A 55 45.59 28.57 -5.76
CA SER A 55 45.26 29.49 -4.68
C SER A 55 43.83 29.54 -4.13
N ALA A 56 43.69 29.12 -2.87
CA ALA A 56 42.59 29.49 -1.99
C ALA A 56 42.64 30.99 -1.67
N SER A 57 41.49 31.66 -1.78
CA SER A 57 41.25 32.98 -1.19
C SER A 57 39.96 32.93 -0.40
N THR A 58 40.09 33.05 0.91
CA THR A 58 39.03 33.19 1.90
C THR A 58 38.47 34.60 1.82
N ILE A 59 37.19 34.77 1.49
CA ILE A 59 36.47 36.03 1.66
C ILE A 59 35.36 35.79 2.70
N THR A 60 35.64 36.21 3.93
CA THR A 60 34.63 36.56 4.93
C THR A 60 33.94 37.86 4.50
N SER A 61 32.63 37.81 4.25
CA SER A 61 31.78 39.01 4.14
C SER A 61 30.76 39.03 5.27
N THR A 62 31.01 39.89 6.25
CA THR A 62 30.04 40.39 7.22
C THR A 62 29.11 41.39 6.53
N SER A 63 27.80 41.18 6.62
CA SER A 63 26.81 42.20 6.28
C SER A 63 25.91 42.48 7.50
N THR A 64 25.85 43.76 7.86
CA THR A 64 25.00 44.33 8.91
C THR A 64 23.85 45.05 8.20
N PRO A 65 22.61 45.07 8.73
CA PRO A 65 21.45 45.55 7.97
C PRO A 65 21.30 47.07 8.05
N GLY A 66 21.16 47.70 6.88
CA GLY A 66 20.78 49.11 6.73
C GLY A 66 19.37 49.21 6.17
N ALA A 67 18.45 49.75 6.97
CA ALA A 67 17.09 50.08 6.58
C ALA A 67 17.05 51.32 5.68
N PHE A 68 16.33 51.24 4.55
CA PHE A 68 15.79 52.41 3.86
C PHE A 68 14.41 52.07 3.28
N ALA A 69 13.41 52.80 3.75
CA ALA A 69 12.07 52.84 3.20
C ALA A 69 12.06 53.70 1.93
N VAL A 70 11.47 53.19 0.85
CA VAL A 70 11.11 53.98 -0.34
C VAL A 70 9.69 53.61 -0.74
N ALA A 71 8.83 54.63 -0.85
CA ALA A 71 7.44 54.53 -1.24
C ALA A 71 7.27 54.20 -2.74
N PRO A 72 6.18 53.55 -3.17
CA PRO A 72 5.96 53.25 -4.58
C PRO A 72 5.20 54.37 -5.30
N THR A 73 5.72 54.79 -6.45
CA THR A 73 4.99 55.52 -7.50
C THR A 73 4.57 54.54 -8.61
N PRO A 74 3.38 54.69 -9.21
CA PRO A 74 2.86 53.74 -10.19
C PRO A 74 3.39 54.05 -11.60
N PHE A 75 3.89 53.02 -12.29
CA PHE A 75 4.13 53.05 -13.73
C PHE A 75 2.94 52.43 -14.45
N ALA A 76 2.28 53.23 -15.29
CA ALA A 76 1.31 52.78 -16.27
C ALA A 76 2.06 52.22 -17.50
N ILE A 77 1.79 50.97 -17.85
CA ILE A 77 2.19 50.37 -19.12
C ILE A 77 0.94 50.38 -20.01
N ASN A 78 1.01 51.12 -21.11
CA ASN A 78 0.01 51.14 -22.17
C ASN A 78 0.31 49.98 -23.13
N ASP A 79 -0.45 48.88 -23.03
CA ASP A 79 -0.49 47.87 -24.07
C ASP A 79 -1.50 48.26 -25.16
N PRO A 80 -1.17 48.08 -26.46
CA PRO A 80 -2.11 48.32 -27.55
C PRO A 80 -3.18 47.21 -27.62
N PRO A 81 -4.42 47.54 -28.04
CA PRO A 81 -5.50 46.56 -28.11
C PRO A 81 -5.27 45.53 -29.23
N PRO A 82 -5.71 44.28 -29.06
CA PRO A 82 -5.65 43.26 -30.10
C PRO A 82 -6.59 43.60 -31.27
N PRO A 83 -6.26 43.16 -32.50
CA PRO A 83 -7.06 43.47 -33.69
C PRO A 83 -8.41 42.73 -33.67
N SER A 84 -9.46 43.47 -33.98
CA SER A 84 -10.82 42.99 -34.19
C SER A 84 -10.88 42.02 -35.38
N MET A 85 -11.36 40.79 -35.15
CA MET A 85 -11.76 39.90 -36.23
C MET A 85 -13.18 40.25 -36.69
N GLU A 86 -13.32 40.61 -37.97
CA GLU A 86 -14.60 40.67 -38.68
C GLU A 86 -15.12 39.26 -39.00
N PRO A 87 -16.45 39.08 -39.10
CA PRO A 87 -17.06 37.78 -39.34
C PRO A 87 -17.02 37.42 -40.83
N MET A 88 -16.41 36.29 -41.17
CA MET A 88 -16.60 35.67 -42.49
C MET A 88 -17.89 34.86 -42.49
N ALA A 89 -18.81 35.27 -43.35
CA ALA A 89 -20.04 34.57 -43.65
C ALA A 89 -19.81 33.46 -44.70
N SER A 90 -20.44 32.31 -44.43
CA SER A 90 -21.19 31.45 -45.37
C SER A 90 -20.50 31.01 -46.67
N THR A 91 -20.29 29.70 -46.78
CA THR A 91 -20.87 28.90 -47.87
C THR A 91 -21.26 27.52 -47.35
N ALA A 92 -22.56 27.22 -47.41
CA ALA A 92 -23.09 25.87 -47.32
C ALA A 92 -22.63 25.07 -48.54
N ASP A 93 -22.08 23.88 -48.32
CA ASP A 93 -21.93 22.89 -49.37
C ASP A 93 -22.41 21.52 -48.89
N ASP A 94 -23.10 20.89 -49.82
CA ASP A 94 -24.02 19.78 -49.73
C ASP A 94 -23.23 18.46 -49.81
N SER A 95 -23.19 17.68 -48.73
CA SER A 95 -22.62 16.32 -48.77
C SER A 95 -23.49 15.31 -48.02
N ARG A 96 -24.48 14.82 -48.78
CA ARG A 96 -24.86 13.39 -48.91
C ARG A 96 -24.68 12.52 -47.66
N LEU A 97 -25.81 12.24 -47.01
CA LEU A 97 -26.03 11.04 -46.22
C LEU A 97 -25.71 9.79 -47.05
N VAL A 98 -24.74 9.01 -46.59
CA VAL A 98 -24.57 7.60 -46.94
C VAL A 98 -25.05 6.81 -45.72
N GLU A 99 -26.26 6.25 -45.81
CA GLU A 99 -26.71 5.18 -44.92
C GLU A 99 -25.81 3.96 -45.15
N ALA A 100 -25.02 3.60 -44.13
CA ALA A 100 -24.39 2.30 -44.07
C ALA A 100 -25.37 1.32 -43.41
N GLU A 101 -25.90 0.40 -44.21
CA GLU A 101 -26.59 -0.80 -43.71
C GLU A 101 -25.62 -1.59 -42.80
N LEU A 102 -25.97 -1.71 -41.52
CA LEU A 102 -25.35 -2.67 -40.62
C LEU A 102 -25.74 -4.09 -41.07
N VAL A 103 -24.84 -4.75 -41.78
CA VAL A 103 -24.91 -6.18 -42.05
C VAL A 103 -24.48 -6.92 -40.78
N THR A 104 -25.43 -7.58 -40.12
CA THR A 104 -25.17 -8.54 -39.04
C THR A 104 -24.34 -9.72 -39.58
N PRO A 105 -23.17 -10.05 -38.99
CA PRO A 105 -22.44 -11.26 -39.36
C PRO A 105 -23.16 -12.51 -38.84
N PRO A 106 -23.06 -13.65 -39.55
CA PRO A 106 -23.74 -14.89 -39.21
C PRO A 106 -23.12 -15.57 -37.99
N VAL A 107 -24.01 -16.10 -37.15
CA VAL A 107 -23.73 -17.00 -36.03
C VAL A 107 -23.35 -18.37 -36.59
N GLU A 108 -22.07 -18.77 -36.52
CA GLU A 108 -21.68 -20.17 -36.66
C GLU A 108 -20.57 -20.59 -35.66
N ALA A 109 -20.91 -21.64 -34.92
CA ALA A 109 -20.06 -22.68 -34.33
C ALA A 109 -19.06 -22.32 -33.22
N ILE A 110 -19.56 -22.34 -31.97
CA ILE A 110 -18.74 -22.69 -30.80
C ILE A 110 -18.47 -24.20 -30.86
N GLN A 111 -17.24 -24.59 -31.22
CA GLN A 111 -16.74 -25.95 -30.98
C GLN A 111 -16.35 -26.08 -29.50
N VAL A 112 -17.02 -27.01 -28.82
CA VAL A 112 -16.64 -27.51 -27.50
C VAL A 112 -15.39 -28.37 -27.68
N LEU A 113 -14.24 -27.91 -27.20
CA LEU A 113 -13.05 -28.75 -27.03
C LEU A 113 -13.12 -29.40 -25.65
N SER A 114 -13.22 -30.73 -25.64
CA SER A 114 -13.20 -31.58 -24.45
C SER A 114 -11.80 -31.61 -23.82
N SER A 115 -11.78 -31.64 -22.49
CA SER A 115 -10.62 -31.53 -21.61
C SER A 115 -9.81 -32.84 -21.40
N ASP A 116 -9.65 -33.68 -22.42
CA ASP A 116 -9.10 -35.04 -22.24
C ASP A 116 -7.70 -35.31 -22.84
N ASP A 117 -6.96 -34.30 -23.34
CA ASP A 117 -5.63 -34.53 -23.97
C ASP A 117 -4.47 -33.76 -23.32
N LEU A 118 -4.30 -33.89 -22.01
CA LEU A 118 -3.12 -33.38 -21.29
C LEU A 118 -2.54 -34.40 -20.31
N GLU A 119 -2.07 -35.52 -20.84
CA GLU A 119 -1.16 -36.42 -20.12
C GLU A 119 -0.09 -37.00 -21.06
N ARG A 120 1.16 -36.56 -20.87
CA ARG A 120 2.46 -37.22 -21.11
C ARG A 120 3.50 -36.27 -21.69
N GLN A 121 4.38 -35.77 -20.82
CA GLN A 121 5.77 -35.59 -21.18
C GLN A 121 6.66 -36.13 -20.06
N GLU A 122 7.40 -37.20 -20.39
CA GLU A 122 8.53 -37.72 -19.63
C GLU A 122 9.75 -36.79 -19.81
N PRO A 123 10.57 -36.57 -18.77
CA PRO A 123 11.85 -35.90 -18.95
C PRO A 123 12.94 -36.92 -19.35
N THR A 124 13.51 -36.71 -20.54
CA THR A 124 14.76 -37.34 -20.98
C THR A 124 15.95 -36.80 -20.21
N ASN A 125 16.57 -37.64 -19.37
CA ASN A 125 17.86 -37.41 -18.73
C ASN A 125 19.00 -37.77 -19.68
N ASN A 126 19.79 -36.78 -20.09
CA ASN A 126 21.13 -36.97 -20.64
C ASN A 126 22.08 -36.00 -19.93
N ASN A 127 22.95 -36.53 -19.07
CA ASN A 127 24.35 -36.11 -19.01
C ASN A 127 25.17 -37.10 -18.18
N LYS A 128 26.02 -37.84 -18.91
CA LYS A 128 27.25 -38.43 -18.39
C LYS A 128 28.26 -37.30 -18.19
N ASN A 129 28.93 -37.28 -17.04
CA ASN A 129 30.36 -37.01 -17.01
C ASN A 129 31.00 -37.62 -15.76
N ASP A 130 32.17 -38.19 -16.01
CA ASP A 130 33.02 -38.97 -15.12
C ASP A 130 33.50 -38.21 -13.90
N GLN A 131 33.57 -38.86 -12.73
CA GLN A 131 34.67 -38.67 -11.77
C GLN A 131 34.97 -39.95 -10.97
N VAL A 132 36.10 -40.55 -11.36
CA VAL A 132 37.20 -41.13 -10.56
C VAL A 132 36.92 -41.54 -9.11
N ALA A 133 37.16 -42.83 -8.88
CA ALA A 133 37.19 -43.52 -7.60
C ALA A 133 38.22 -42.96 -6.61
N ASN A 134 37.82 -42.89 -5.34
CA ASN A 134 38.72 -43.07 -4.20
C ASN A 134 37.97 -43.74 -3.05
N THR A 135 38.23 -45.04 -2.89
CA THR A 135 37.75 -45.88 -1.79
C THR A 135 38.61 -45.67 -0.55
N GLY A 136 38.03 -45.06 0.48
CA GLY A 136 38.55 -45.06 1.85
C GLY A 136 37.63 -45.90 2.74
N THR A 137 38.12 -47.05 3.19
CA THR A 137 37.49 -47.94 4.15
C THR A 137 37.48 -47.35 5.57
N LEU A 138 36.31 -47.33 6.23
CA LEU A 138 36.16 -47.09 7.67
C LEU A 138 35.53 -48.32 8.34
N PRO A 139 35.88 -48.61 9.61
CA PRO A 139 35.68 -49.92 10.23
C PRO A 139 34.27 -50.15 10.78
N GLU A 140 33.86 -51.41 10.70
CA GLU A 140 32.70 -52.00 11.38
C GLU A 140 32.65 -51.63 12.87
N GLN A 141 31.52 -51.05 13.28
CA GLN A 141 31.19 -50.84 14.69
C GLN A 141 29.86 -51.51 15.03
N GLY A 142 29.95 -52.66 15.69
CA GLY A 142 29.03 -53.19 16.72
C GLY A 142 27.53 -53.11 16.45
N ASP A 143 27.01 -54.06 15.68
CA ASP A 143 25.60 -54.26 15.40
C ASP A 143 24.89 -54.91 16.61
N ASN A 144 24.07 -54.15 17.36
CA ASN A 144 23.17 -54.71 18.40
C ASN A 144 21.84 -53.93 18.60
N LYS A 145 21.47 -53.01 17.70
CA LYS A 145 20.22 -52.22 17.81
C LYS A 145 19.31 -52.26 16.57
N ARG A 146 19.53 -53.20 15.65
CA ARG A 146 18.76 -53.32 14.39
C ARG A 146 17.29 -53.72 14.55
N TRP A 147 16.86 -54.20 15.71
CA TRP A 147 15.47 -54.62 15.95
C TRP A 147 14.54 -53.55 16.54
N LEU A 148 15.07 -52.41 17.00
CA LEU A 148 14.25 -51.34 17.62
C LEU A 148 13.59 -50.40 16.60
N TRP A 149 14.22 -50.21 15.44
CA TRP A 149 13.71 -49.35 14.37
C TRP A 149 12.35 -49.79 13.77
N PRO A 150 12.10 -51.07 13.46
CA PRO A 150 10.79 -51.47 12.95
C PRO A 150 9.69 -51.31 14.00
N ILE A 151 10.00 -51.47 15.29
CA ILE A 151 9.02 -51.28 16.38
C ILE A 151 8.67 -49.79 16.52
N ALA A 152 9.66 -48.90 16.48
CA ALA A 152 9.43 -47.46 16.53
C ALA A 152 8.59 -46.97 15.33
N ALA A 153 8.86 -47.47 14.13
CA ALA A 153 8.09 -47.12 12.94
C ALA A 153 6.62 -47.56 13.04
N VAL A 154 6.34 -48.75 13.58
CA VAL A 154 4.97 -49.23 13.79
C VAL A 154 4.24 -48.37 14.83
N ILE A 155 4.89 -47.99 15.93
CA ILE A 155 4.29 -47.12 16.95
C ILE A 155 3.95 -45.75 16.35
N ILE A 156 4.83 -45.15 15.57
CA ILE A 156 4.59 -43.85 14.91
C ILE A 156 3.39 -43.95 13.94
N CYS A 157 3.31 -45.01 13.14
CA CYS A 157 2.17 -45.21 12.23
C CYS A 157 0.83 -45.38 12.97
N VAL A 158 0.82 -46.09 14.11
CA VAL A 158 -0.39 -46.27 14.93
C VAL A 158 -0.82 -44.95 15.56
N LEU A 159 0.12 -44.14 16.07
CA LEU A 159 -0.17 -42.82 16.62
C LEU A 159 -0.69 -41.86 15.55
N ALA A 160 -0.10 -41.85 14.35
CA ALA A 160 -0.57 -41.03 13.24
C ALA A 160 -2.00 -41.42 12.81
N ALA A 161 -2.29 -42.72 12.71
CA ALA A 161 -3.63 -43.20 12.37
C ALA A 161 -4.67 -42.84 13.45
N ALA A 162 -4.32 -42.95 14.73
CA ALA A 162 -5.20 -42.55 15.84
C ALA A 162 -5.49 -41.05 15.82
N LEU A 163 -4.49 -40.22 15.48
CA LEU A 163 -4.64 -38.77 15.38
C LEU A 163 -5.55 -38.38 14.22
N VAL A 164 -5.41 -39.02 13.05
CA VAL A 164 -6.31 -38.82 11.90
C VAL A 164 -7.75 -39.22 12.24
N VAL A 165 -7.96 -40.36 12.90
CA VAL A 165 -9.31 -40.79 13.32
C VAL A 165 -9.92 -39.80 14.32
N THR A 166 -9.15 -39.31 15.28
CA THR A 166 -9.60 -38.30 16.25
C THR A 166 -10.00 -37.00 15.55
N LEU A 167 -9.20 -36.55 14.58
CA LEU A 167 -9.48 -35.35 13.80
C LEU A 167 -10.76 -35.51 12.96
N LEU A 168 -10.98 -36.69 12.37
CA LEU A 168 -12.20 -37.01 11.61
C LEU A 168 -13.45 -37.06 12.50
N VAL A 169 -13.34 -37.56 13.74
CA VAL A 169 -14.47 -37.56 14.70
C VAL A 169 -14.83 -36.12 15.09
N LEU A 170 -13.84 -35.28 15.39
CA LEU A 170 -14.06 -33.87 15.74
C LEU A 170 -14.68 -33.07 14.58
N LEU A 171 -14.21 -33.29 13.35
CA LEU A 171 -14.80 -32.66 12.16
C LEU A 171 -16.23 -33.14 11.88
N ARG A 172 -16.58 -34.37 12.26
CA ARG A 172 -17.94 -34.89 12.11
C ARG A 172 -18.89 -34.28 13.14
N GLU A 173 -18.45 -34.11 14.39
CA GLU A 173 -19.24 -33.47 15.45
C GLU A 173 -19.49 -31.98 15.14
N SER A 174 -18.48 -31.27 14.62
CA SER A 174 -18.61 -29.87 14.20
C SER A 174 -19.66 -29.66 13.10
N ASN A 175 -19.86 -30.65 12.22
CA ASN A 175 -20.83 -30.54 11.13
C ASN A 175 -22.28 -30.88 11.55
N GLN A 176 -22.50 -31.39 12.77
CA GLN A 176 -23.83 -31.82 13.21
C GLN A 176 -24.59 -30.73 13.99
N GLU A 177 -23.91 -29.72 14.53
CA GLU A 177 -24.56 -28.62 15.26
C GLU A 177 -25.20 -27.55 14.34
N SER A 178 -24.84 -27.49 13.05
CA SER A 178 -25.38 -26.51 12.11
C SER A 178 -26.77 -26.86 11.52
N SER A 179 -27.37 -27.99 11.92
CA SER A 179 -28.61 -28.51 11.31
C SER A 179 -29.89 -28.34 12.13
N SER A 180 -29.86 -27.78 13.36
CA SER A 180 -31.01 -27.85 14.29
C SER A 180 -31.73 -26.53 14.58
N LEU A 181 -31.42 -25.43 13.89
CA LEU A 181 -31.98 -24.10 14.22
C LEU A 181 -33.10 -23.59 13.29
N ASN A 182 -33.67 -24.44 12.42
CA ASN A 182 -34.68 -24.02 11.44
C ASN A 182 -36.12 -24.53 11.68
N ASP A 183 -36.44 -25.14 12.82
CA ASP A 183 -37.78 -25.73 13.01
C ASP A 183 -38.39 -25.45 14.41
N ALA A 184 -38.82 -24.21 14.62
CA ALA A 184 -39.82 -23.88 15.64
C ALA A 184 -40.65 -22.69 15.15
N GLY A 185 -41.93 -22.96 14.89
CA GLY A 185 -42.82 -22.12 14.11
C GLY A 185 -43.21 -20.76 14.69
N LEU A 186 -43.55 -19.86 13.77
CA LEU A 186 -44.65 -18.92 13.98
C LEU A 186 -45.36 -18.65 12.64
N THR A 187 -46.36 -19.49 12.36
CA THR A 187 -47.35 -19.29 11.32
C THR A 187 -48.34 -18.20 11.74
N THR A 188 -48.03 -16.94 11.46
CA THR A 188 -49.07 -15.91 11.28
C THR A 188 -48.74 -15.11 10.03
N ARG A 189 -49.23 -15.63 8.89
CA ARG A 189 -49.10 -15.00 7.58
C ARG A 189 -50.11 -13.87 7.49
N THR A 190 -49.75 -12.68 7.97
CA THR A 190 -50.48 -11.45 7.68
C THR A 190 -50.13 -11.08 6.23
N ASN A 191 -51.08 -11.26 5.32
CA ASN A 191 -51.02 -10.71 3.97
C ASN A 191 -51.06 -9.18 4.05
N LEU A 192 -49.92 -8.54 4.37
CA LEU A 192 -49.71 -7.14 4.04
C LEU A 192 -49.31 -7.10 2.57
N SER A 193 -50.27 -6.77 1.71
CA SER A 193 -49.99 -6.23 0.39
C SER A 193 -49.14 -4.97 0.57
N LEU A 194 -47.82 -5.10 0.38
CA LEU A 194 -46.97 -3.94 0.22
C LEU A 194 -47.54 -3.14 -0.96
N PRO A 195 -47.84 -1.84 -0.79
CA PRO A 195 -48.18 -1.01 -1.94
C PRO A 195 -47.00 -1.08 -2.90
N GLU A 196 -47.29 -1.47 -4.13
CA GLU A 196 -46.38 -1.40 -5.27
C GLU A 196 -46.06 0.09 -5.47
N ILE A 197 -45.02 0.57 -4.76
CA ILE A 197 -44.49 1.92 -4.98
C ILE A 197 -43.80 1.85 -6.34
N ASN A 198 -44.58 2.10 -7.40
CA ASN A 198 -44.07 2.47 -8.71
C ASN A 198 -43.44 3.86 -8.57
N GLU A 199 -42.28 3.94 -7.90
CA GLU A 199 -41.42 5.11 -7.97
C GLU A 199 -40.95 5.18 -9.42
N ILE A 200 -41.51 6.14 -10.16
CA ILE A 200 -41.05 6.48 -11.50
C ILE A 200 -39.64 7.04 -11.31
N ILE A 201 -38.64 6.16 -11.44
CA ILE A 201 -37.23 6.54 -11.49
C ILE A 201 -37.11 7.43 -12.72
N THR A 202 -37.12 8.73 -12.50
CA THR A 202 -36.92 9.71 -13.55
C THR A 202 -35.42 9.67 -13.84
N VAL A 203 -35.04 8.88 -14.84
CA VAL A 203 -33.65 8.78 -15.28
C VAL A 203 -33.29 10.12 -15.91
N THR A 204 -32.72 11.02 -15.11
CA THR A 204 -32.13 12.25 -15.64
C THR A 204 -31.03 11.84 -16.61
N PRO A 205 -31.07 12.27 -17.88
CA PRO A 205 -30.04 11.92 -18.84
C PRO A 205 -28.67 12.37 -18.31
N ALA A 206 -27.68 11.50 -18.45
CA ALA A 206 -26.32 11.80 -18.02
C ALA A 206 -25.85 13.10 -18.69
N PRO A 207 -25.20 14.00 -17.96
CA PRO A 207 -24.67 15.23 -18.54
C PRO A 207 -23.73 14.90 -19.69
N THR A 208 -23.97 15.50 -20.86
CA THR A 208 -23.08 15.40 -22.01
C THR A 208 -22.05 16.53 -21.93
N PHE A 209 -20.77 16.18 -21.99
CA PHE A 209 -19.67 17.14 -22.01
C PHE A 209 -19.14 17.33 -23.43
N ASP A 210 -18.72 18.55 -23.78
CA ASP A 210 -18.16 18.86 -25.12
C ASP A 210 -16.72 18.36 -25.32
N TYR A 211 -16.24 17.48 -24.44
CA TYR A 211 -14.89 16.91 -24.46
C TYR A 211 -14.93 15.42 -24.05
N PRO A 212 -13.98 14.60 -24.53
CA PRO A 212 -13.91 13.20 -24.14
C PRO A 212 -13.54 13.10 -22.66
N CYS A 213 -14.36 12.39 -21.89
CA CYS A 213 -14.10 12.05 -20.50
C CYS A 213 -14.54 10.62 -20.21
N PHE A 214 -14.04 10.04 -19.12
CA PHE A 214 -14.33 8.68 -18.70
C PHE A 214 -15.18 8.70 -17.43
N SER A 215 -16.26 7.91 -17.43
CA SER A 215 -17.12 7.73 -16.25
C SER A 215 -16.97 6.34 -15.61
N GLU A 216 -16.12 5.49 -16.20
CA GLU A 216 -15.80 4.15 -15.75
C GLU A 216 -14.27 3.97 -15.71
N SER A 217 -13.77 3.28 -14.68
CA SER A 217 -12.33 3.01 -14.54
C SER A 217 -11.84 2.02 -15.59
N LEU A 218 -12.68 1.05 -16.00
CA LEU A 218 -12.31 0.08 -17.03
C LEU A 218 -12.01 0.76 -18.37
N GLU A 219 -12.88 1.67 -18.82
CA GLU A 219 -12.68 2.44 -20.05
C GLU A 219 -11.42 3.32 -19.97
N LEU A 220 -11.22 3.98 -18.83
CA LEU A 220 -10.03 4.80 -18.58
C LEU A 220 -8.75 3.96 -18.60
N ASN A 221 -8.75 2.80 -17.97
CA ASN A 221 -7.63 1.85 -17.97
C ASN A 221 -7.30 1.40 -19.39
N PHE A 222 -8.31 1.04 -20.20
CA PHE A 222 -8.09 0.71 -21.61
C PHE A 222 -7.52 1.89 -22.39
N ALA A 223 -8.04 3.10 -22.18
CA ALA A 223 -7.56 4.29 -22.87
C ALA A 223 -6.10 4.62 -22.51
N LEU A 224 -5.70 4.43 -21.25
CA LEU A 224 -4.32 4.61 -20.78
C LEU A 224 -3.34 3.70 -21.53
N VAL A 225 -3.75 2.48 -21.87
CA VAL A 225 -2.96 1.48 -22.59
C VAL A 225 -2.97 1.70 -24.10
N GLN A 226 -4.16 1.96 -24.67
CA GLN A 226 -4.35 2.03 -26.11
C GLN A 226 -3.88 3.35 -26.73
N ASN A 227 -3.79 4.42 -25.93
CA ASN A 227 -3.40 5.76 -26.41
C ASN A 227 -2.07 6.21 -25.79
N PRO A 228 -0.92 5.59 -26.15
CA PRO A 228 0.38 5.88 -25.52
C PRO A 228 0.90 7.31 -25.76
N HIS A 229 0.30 8.06 -26.69
CA HIS A 229 0.66 9.45 -27.01
C HIS A 229 -0.24 10.49 -26.34
N GLN A 230 -1.29 10.06 -25.63
CA GLN A 230 -2.17 10.95 -24.90
C GLN A 230 -1.64 11.12 -23.49
N ASP A 231 -1.29 12.33 -23.08
CA ASP A 231 -0.72 12.54 -21.74
C ASP A 231 -1.78 12.97 -20.72
N LEU A 232 -3.00 13.31 -21.18
CA LEU A 232 -4.08 13.82 -20.34
C LEU A 232 -5.33 12.94 -20.46
N PHE A 233 -5.83 12.48 -19.32
CA PHE A 233 -7.08 11.73 -19.20
C PHE A 233 -8.02 12.45 -18.22
N VAL A 234 -9.27 12.63 -18.65
CA VAL A 234 -10.26 13.40 -17.89
C VAL A 234 -11.34 12.47 -17.37
N VAL A 235 -11.53 12.44 -16.05
CA VAL A 235 -12.68 11.78 -15.43
C VAL A 235 -13.87 12.75 -15.48
N CYS A 236 -15.04 12.26 -15.89
CA CYS A 236 -16.22 13.10 -16.06
C CYS A 236 -16.66 13.71 -14.71
N PRO A 237 -16.95 15.02 -14.63
CA PRO A 237 -17.51 15.63 -13.43
C PRO A 237 -18.76 14.89 -12.91
N ASN A 238 -18.88 14.77 -11.59
CA ASN A 238 -19.91 14.05 -10.87
C ASN A 238 -19.98 12.54 -11.15
N SER A 239 -18.95 11.95 -11.75
CA SER A 239 -18.87 10.49 -11.88
C SER A 239 -18.69 9.85 -10.50
N HIS A 240 -19.35 8.72 -10.28
CA HIS A 240 -19.19 7.91 -9.08
C HIS A 240 -18.82 6.48 -9.47
N ILE A 241 -17.53 6.16 -9.40
CA ILE A 241 -16.96 4.88 -9.83
C ILE A 241 -16.82 3.98 -8.60
N ARG A 242 -17.69 2.96 -8.52
CA ARG A 242 -17.61 1.96 -7.46
C ARG A 242 -16.50 0.96 -7.79
N ILE A 243 -15.48 0.90 -6.95
CA ILE A 243 -14.34 0.00 -7.13
C ILE A 243 -14.65 -1.35 -6.49
N GLY A 244 -14.27 -2.41 -7.20
CA GLY A 244 -14.53 -3.78 -6.81
C GLY A 244 -13.55 -4.29 -5.76
N ILE A 245 -13.96 -5.34 -5.07
CA ILE A 245 -13.13 -6.09 -4.13
C ILE A 245 -12.32 -7.09 -4.94
N MET A 246 -11.01 -7.10 -4.76
CA MET A 246 -10.12 -8.03 -5.42
C MET A 246 -10.35 -9.43 -4.85
N ARG A 247 -10.83 -10.34 -5.69
CA ARG A 247 -10.83 -11.77 -5.43
C ARG A 247 -9.63 -12.36 -6.14
N ILE A 248 -8.84 -13.12 -5.39
CA ILE A 248 -7.65 -13.80 -5.90
C ILE A 248 -8.03 -15.25 -6.17
N PRO A 249 -8.56 -15.61 -7.35
CA PRO A 249 -8.39 -16.96 -7.84
C PRO A 249 -6.90 -17.13 -8.18
N SER A 250 -6.40 -18.36 -8.05
CA SER A 250 -4.99 -18.75 -8.18
C SER A 250 -4.27 -18.38 -9.50
N VAL A 251 -4.89 -17.63 -10.41
CA VAL A 251 -4.34 -17.33 -11.74
C VAL A 251 -4.66 -15.91 -12.25
N ASN A 252 -5.85 -15.35 -12.00
CA ASN A 252 -6.26 -14.05 -12.56
C ASN A 252 -6.90 -13.14 -11.50
N ASN A 253 -6.36 -11.95 -11.28
CA ASN A 253 -7.02 -10.98 -10.39
C ASN A 253 -8.39 -10.60 -10.97
N THR A 254 -9.46 -10.89 -10.23
CA THR A 254 -10.84 -10.53 -10.64
C THR A 254 -11.43 -9.60 -9.59
N TYR A 255 -12.10 -8.54 -10.02
CA TYR A 255 -12.77 -7.62 -9.12
C TYR A 255 -14.26 -7.94 -9.09
N ILE A 256 -14.82 -8.08 -7.89
CA ILE A 256 -16.24 -8.36 -7.68
C ILE A 256 -16.93 -7.15 -7.04
N ASN A 257 -18.23 -6.99 -7.29
CA ASN A 257 -19.06 -5.92 -6.71
C ASN A 257 -18.60 -4.49 -7.04
N GLY A 258 -17.92 -4.29 -8.16
CA GLY A 258 -17.46 -3.00 -8.64
C GLY A 258 -16.57 -3.14 -9.87
N GLN A 259 -15.95 -2.05 -10.28
CA GLN A 259 -15.02 -1.98 -11.40
C GLN A 259 -13.57 -2.21 -10.94
N ASP A 260 -12.66 -2.37 -11.89
CA ASP A 260 -11.23 -2.41 -11.61
C ASP A 260 -10.76 -1.11 -10.94
N PRO A 261 -9.69 -1.15 -10.11
CA PRO A 261 -8.99 0.05 -9.68
C PRO A 261 -8.54 0.88 -10.88
N LEU A 262 -8.32 2.18 -10.68
CA LEU A 262 -7.63 2.99 -11.66
C LEU A 262 -6.15 2.58 -11.68
N PHE A 263 -5.69 2.05 -12.81
CA PHE A 263 -4.30 1.61 -13.00
C PHE A 263 -3.52 2.67 -13.78
N ILE A 264 -2.47 3.23 -13.19
CA ILE A 264 -1.51 4.07 -13.93
C ILE A 264 -0.25 3.27 -14.19
N VAL A 265 -0.06 2.93 -15.46
CA VAL A 265 0.89 1.90 -15.92
C VAL A 265 1.97 2.46 -16.84
N ARG A 266 2.01 3.78 -17.02
CA ARG A 266 3.03 4.46 -17.82
C ARG A 266 3.31 5.86 -17.30
N SER A 267 4.47 6.37 -17.71
CA SER A 267 4.96 7.70 -17.37
C SER A 267 4.27 8.82 -18.17
N ASN A 268 4.45 10.06 -17.68
CA ASN A 268 3.97 11.31 -18.30
C ASN A 268 2.45 11.31 -18.49
N VAL A 269 1.73 10.94 -17.44
CA VAL A 269 0.26 10.86 -17.44
C VAL A 269 -0.31 11.80 -16.39
N GLU A 270 -1.25 12.62 -16.80
CA GLU A 270 -2.15 13.37 -15.92
C GLU A 270 -3.55 12.75 -15.99
N VAL A 271 -4.06 12.31 -14.85
CA VAL A 271 -5.47 11.96 -14.67
C VAL A 271 -6.12 13.05 -13.82
N ARG A 272 -7.15 13.72 -14.34
CA ARG A 272 -7.81 14.80 -13.58
C ARG A 272 -9.32 14.73 -13.63
N CYS A 273 -9.96 15.18 -12.55
CA CYS A 273 -11.40 15.32 -12.47
C CYS A 273 -11.87 16.60 -13.17
N GLY A 274 -12.59 16.47 -14.29
CA GLY A 274 -12.95 17.61 -15.14
C GLY A 274 -11.75 18.32 -15.80
N LEU A 275 -12.01 19.37 -16.58
CA LEU A 275 -10.96 20.03 -17.36
C LEU A 275 -9.99 20.90 -16.54
N ASP A 276 -10.43 21.44 -15.41
CA ASP A 276 -9.60 22.22 -14.50
C ASP A 276 -8.91 21.34 -13.43
N GLY A 277 -9.33 20.08 -13.31
CA GLY A 277 -8.83 19.13 -12.33
C GLY A 277 -9.23 19.46 -10.90
N SER A 278 -10.24 20.31 -10.67
CA SER A 278 -10.64 20.68 -9.31
C SER A 278 -11.40 19.54 -8.62
N SER A 279 -11.14 19.36 -7.32
CA SER A 279 -11.95 18.48 -6.47
C SER A 279 -13.43 18.89 -6.38
N SER A 280 -13.76 20.14 -6.74
CA SER A 280 -15.14 20.61 -6.81
C SER A 280 -15.96 19.94 -7.94
N ASN A 281 -15.30 19.32 -8.92
CA ASN A 281 -15.95 18.54 -9.97
C ASN A 281 -16.46 17.17 -9.48
N ASN A 282 -16.15 16.76 -8.25
CA ASN A 282 -16.79 15.64 -7.56
C ASN A 282 -16.67 14.28 -8.26
N CYS A 283 -15.51 13.95 -8.84
CA CYS A 283 -15.23 12.61 -9.36
C CYS A 283 -14.82 11.69 -8.19
N THR A 284 -15.63 10.68 -7.94
CA THR A 284 -15.48 9.82 -6.75
C THR A 284 -15.08 8.40 -7.13
N LEU A 285 -14.08 7.86 -6.45
CA LEU A 285 -13.76 6.43 -6.39
C LEU A 285 -14.23 5.90 -5.03
N ASP A 286 -15.10 4.90 -5.02
CA ASP A 286 -15.80 4.42 -3.82
C ASP A 286 -15.50 2.93 -3.52
N GLY A 287 -14.96 2.67 -2.34
CA GLY A 287 -14.74 1.33 -1.80
C GLY A 287 -13.65 0.52 -2.51
N GLY A 288 -13.83 -0.81 -2.51
CA GLY A 288 -12.93 -1.78 -3.15
C GLY A 288 -11.74 -2.21 -2.28
N THR A 289 -10.81 -2.97 -2.84
CA THR A 289 -9.56 -3.33 -2.13
C THR A 289 -8.50 -2.23 -2.25
N SER A 290 -8.43 -1.62 -3.44
CA SER A 290 -7.60 -0.46 -3.76
C SER A 290 -8.27 0.39 -4.83
N GLN A 291 -8.12 1.72 -4.77
CA GLN A 291 -8.84 2.64 -5.66
C GLN A 291 -7.95 3.16 -6.79
N LEU A 292 -6.71 3.55 -6.46
CA LEU A 292 -5.67 3.95 -7.39
C LEU A 292 -4.45 3.05 -7.20
N VAL A 293 -3.95 2.49 -8.29
CA VAL A 293 -2.85 1.53 -8.28
C VAL A 293 -1.79 1.95 -9.30
N ILE A 294 -0.59 2.21 -8.80
CA ILE A 294 0.61 2.53 -9.57
C ILE A 294 1.64 1.45 -9.27
N MET A 295 1.42 0.29 -9.86
CA MET A 295 2.32 -0.85 -9.71
C MET A 295 2.21 -1.78 -10.90
N TYR A 296 3.19 -2.66 -11.00
CA TYR A 296 3.17 -3.77 -11.93
C TYR A 296 2.72 -5.07 -11.25
N TYR A 297 1.89 -5.83 -11.97
CA TYR A 297 1.40 -7.16 -11.59
C TYR A 297 1.58 -8.15 -12.74
N GLY A 298 2.82 -8.55 -13.03
CA GLY A 298 3.04 -9.54 -14.09
C GLY A 298 2.43 -9.11 -15.44
N GLU A 299 2.31 -10.05 -16.37
CA GLU A 299 1.40 -9.87 -17.51
C GLU A 299 -0.02 -9.74 -16.97
N ASN A 300 -0.51 -8.51 -16.83
CA ASN A 300 -1.89 -8.27 -16.48
C ASN A 300 -2.80 -8.54 -17.68
N GLN A 301 -4.11 -8.59 -17.45
CA GLN A 301 -5.12 -8.78 -18.51
C GLN A 301 -5.06 -7.74 -19.65
N TYR A 302 -4.31 -6.66 -19.45
CA TYR A 302 -4.10 -5.60 -20.42
C TYR A 302 -2.84 -5.81 -21.28
N GLY A 303 -2.05 -6.87 -21.04
CA GLY A 303 -0.84 -7.20 -21.80
C GLY A 303 0.30 -6.20 -21.60
N ILE A 304 0.31 -5.48 -20.47
CA ILE A 304 1.30 -4.43 -20.22
C ILE A 304 2.59 -5.06 -19.70
N THR A 305 3.73 -4.66 -20.28
CA THR A 305 5.06 -5.03 -19.80
C THR A 305 5.49 -4.14 -18.64
N PRO A 306 6.27 -4.65 -17.67
CA PRO A 306 6.73 -3.85 -16.54
C PRO A 306 7.60 -2.71 -17.04
N GLN A 307 7.25 -1.49 -16.64
CA GLN A 307 8.03 -0.29 -16.93
C GLN A 307 8.04 0.61 -15.70
N ASP A 308 9.15 1.31 -15.50
CA ASP A 308 9.22 2.38 -14.51
C ASP A 308 8.20 3.47 -14.88
N VAL A 309 7.49 3.98 -13.87
CA VAL A 309 6.46 5.01 -14.03
C VAL A 309 7.00 6.32 -13.47
N GLN A 310 6.95 7.40 -14.24
CA GLN A 310 7.50 8.69 -13.84
C GLN A 310 6.57 9.83 -14.26
N ASN A 311 6.62 10.95 -13.55
CA ASN A 311 5.85 12.16 -13.90
C ASN A 311 4.35 11.88 -14.03
N VAL A 312 3.76 11.30 -12.98
CA VAL A 312 2.33 11.05 -12.94
C VAL A 312 1.68 12.09 -12.07
N THR A 313 0.61 12.71 -12.54
CA THR A 313 -0.22 13.61 -11.75
C THR A 313 -1.64 13.10 -11.68
N VAL A 314 -2.20 12.99 -10.48
CA VAL A 314 -3.61 12.72 -10.24
C VAL A 314 -4.21 13.91 -9.53
N ARG A 315 -5.27 14.50 -10.10
CA ARG A 315 -5.82 15.77 -9.62
C ARG A 315 -7.33 15.74 -9.40
N GLY A 316 -7.80 16.27 -8.28
CA GLY A 316 -9.23 16.52 -8.06
C GLY A 316 -10.06 15.27 -7.78
N ILE A 317 -9.43 14.13 -7.51
CA ILE A 317 -10.14 12.87 -7.27
C ILE A 317 -10.55 12.79 -5.79
N THR A 318 -11.79 12.36 -5.56
CA THR A 318 -12.31 12.03 -4.24
C THR A 318 -12.27 10.52 -4.02
N PHE A 319 -11.70 10.09 -2.91
CA PHE A 319 -11.59 8.72 -2.46
C PHE A 319 -12.49 8.53 -1.24
N THR A 320 -13.43 7.57 -1.30
CA THR A 320 -14.40 7.36 -0.22
C THR A 320 -14.71 5.87 0.01
N GLY A 321 -15.54 5.58 1.02
CA GLY A 321 -16.09 4.26 1.25
C GLY A 321 -15.23 3.36 2.12
N THR A 322 -15.70 2.13 2.28
CA THR A 322 -15.03 1.09 3.07
C THR A 322 -14.08 0.31 2.19
N LEU A 323 -12.79 0.30 2.54
CA LEU A 323 -11.82 -0.56 1.87
C LEU A 323 -11.86 -1.98 2.44
N ASP A 324 -11.79 -2.98 1.55
CA ASP A 324 -11.79 -4.39 1.92
C ASP A 324 -10.39 -4.87 2.34
N GLN A 325 -10.34 -5.75 3.35
CA GLN A 325 -9.11 -6.31 3.89
C GLN A 325 -8.50 -7.38 2.97
N GLY A 326 -7.90 -6.97 1.86
CA GLY A 326 -7.11 -7.85 1.00
C GLY A 326 -5.79 -8.24 1.68
N PHE A 327 -5.74 -9.41 2.35
CA PHE A 327 -4.56 -9.86 3.10
C PHE A 327 -3.27 -10.00 2.27
N GLN A 328 -3.40 -10.36 0.98
CA GLN A 328 -2.20 -10.62 0.16
C GLN A 328 -1.56 -9.31 -0.33
N PHE A 329 -2.32 -8.37 -0.89
CA PHE A 329 -1.71 -7.22 -1.55
C PHE A 329 -1.53 -5.99 -0.66
N GLY A 330 -2.07 -6.00 0.56
CA GLY A 330 -2.24 -4.80 1.37
C GLY A 330 -3.38 -3.97 0.79
N SER A 331 -4.41 -3.71 1.58
CA SER A 331 -5.47 -2.79 1.18
C SER A 331 -4.98 -1.35 1.33
N ALA A 332 -5.14 -0.57 0.27
CA ALA A 332 -4.79 0.85 0.26
C ALA A 332 -5.65 1.63 -0.72
N SER A 333 -6.13 2.83 -0.34
CA SER A 333 -6.82 3.73 -1.30
C SER A 333 -5.89 4.05 -2.46
N VAL A 334 -4.63 4.42 -2.16
CA VAL A 334 -3.56 4.58 -3.14
C VAL A 334 -2.42 3.61 -2.87
N LEU A 335 -2.07 2.81 -3.88
CA LEU A 335 -1.02 1.80 -3.80
C LEU A 335 0.07 2.08 -4.83
N VAL A 336 1.28 2.42 -4.37
CA VAL A 336 2.47 2.64 -5.23
C VAL A 336 3.56 1.63 -4.87
N ALA A 337 3.73 0.60 -5.71
CA ALA A 337 4.57 -0.54 -5.35
C ALA A 337 5.25 -1.26 -6.53
N ASN A 338 6.24 -2.10 -6.22
CA ASN A 338 6.89 -3.11 -7.08
C ASN A 338 7.67 -2.66 -8.33
N GLN A 339 7.57 -1.40 -8.73
CA GLN A 339 8.36 -0.78 -9.79
C GLN A 339 8.86 0.59 -9.33
N GLN A 340 9.87 1.18 -9.98
CA GLN A 340 10.24 2.56 -9.67
C GLN A 340 9.14 3.51 -10.16
N ALA A 341 8.55 4.23 -9.22
CA ALA A 341 7.48 5.19 -9.44
C ALA A 341 7.93 6.58 -8.97
N LYS A 342 8.54 7.39 -9.85
CA LYS A 342 9.11 8.70 -9.47
C LYS A 342 8.20 9.85 -9.84
N ASP A 343 8.30 10.96 -9.10
CA ASP A 343 7.57 12.19 -9.40
C ASP A 343 6.06 11.97 -9.53
N ILE A 344 5.50 11.15 -8.63
CA ILE A 344 4.05 10.89 -8.54
C ILE A 344 3.44 11.99 -7.68
N GLN A 345 2.45 12.71 -8.21
CA GLN A 345 1.80 13.82 -7.50
C GLN A 345 0.30 13.58 -7.38
N LEU A 346 -0.22 13.71 -6.16
CA LEU A 346 -1.65 13.72 -5.85
C LEU A 346 -2.02 15.15 -5.42
N ILE A 347 -2.74 15.88 -6.26
CA ILE A 347 -2.97 17.33 -6.09
C ILE A 347 -4.47 17.62 -5.94
N ASP A 348 -4.86 18.42 -4.94
CA ASP A 348 -6.28 18.75 -4.69
C ASP A 348 -7.13 17.47 -4.61
N CYS A 349 -6.62 16.44 -3.95
CA CYS A 349 -7.35 15.18 -3.73
C CYS A 349 -8.11 15.24 -2.40
N ARG A 350 -9.18 14.45 -2.29
CA ARG A 350 -9.97 14.36 -1.07
C ARG A 350 -10.11 12.92 -0.65
N TRP A 351 -9.79 12.61 0.60
CA TRP A 351 -10.19 11.37 1.25
C TRP A 351 -11.27 11.70 2.25
N GLN A 352 -12.47 11.15 2.07
CA GLN A 352 -13.59 11.48 2.95
C GLN A 352 -14.52 10.30 3.21
N HIS A 353 -15.08 10.23 4.42
CA HIS A 353 -16.05 9.20 4.80
C HIS A 353 -15.53 7.78 4.54
N SER A 354 -14.27 7.52 4.91
CA SER A 354 -13.58 6.29 4.59
C SER A 354 -13.38 5.40 5.80
N PHE A 355 -13.54 4.08 5.63
CA PHE A 355 -13.07 3.08 6.58
C PHE A 355 -11.89 2.34 5.98
N VAL A 356 -10.74 2.40 6.67
CA VAL A 356 -9.44 2.04 6.13
C VAL A 356 -8.77 1.05 7.08
N PRO A 357 -8.98 -0.26 6.89
CA PRO A 357 -8.52 -1.25 7.86
C PRO A 357 -7.00 -1.48 7.84
N LEU A 358 -6.31 -1.10 6.76
CA LEU A 358 -4.86 -1.26 6.60
C LEU A 358 -4.18 0.08 6.34
N PHE A 359 -4.19 0.57 5.09
CA PHE A 359 -3.51 1.81 4.71
C PHE A 359 -4.43 2.72 3.92
N LEU A 360 -4.28 4.03 4.06
CA LEU A 360 -4.86 4.98 3.10
C LEU A 360 -3.94 5.09 1.89
N VAL A 361 -2.66 5.29 2.15
CA VAL A 361 -1.62 5.36 1.11
C VAL A 361 -0.47 4.43 1.49
N TYR A 362 -0.08 3.56 0.56
CA TYR A 362 1.05 2.66 0.71
C TYR A 362 2.09 2.92 -0.38
N VAL A 363 3.35 3.12 0.03
CA VAL A 363 4.49 3.33 -0.88
C VAL A 363 5.65 2.42 -0.48
N GLY A 364 5.91 1.37 -1.26
CA GLY A 364 6.88 0.34 -0.85
C GLY A 364 6.93 -0.90 -1.73
N ILE A 365 7.54 -1.97 -1.21
CA ILE A 365 7.49 -3.31 -1.82
C ILE A 365 6.20 -3.98 -1.40
N ASN A 366 5.40 -4.50 -2.33
CA ASN A 366 4.17 -5.17 -1.95
C ASN A 366 4.43 -6.25 -0.87
N PRO A 367 3.70 -6.26 0.26
CA PRO A 367 3.96 -7.16 1.38
C PRO A 367 3.99 -8.64 0.99
N TYR A 368 3.17 -9.07 0.03
CA TYR A 368 3.21 -10.43 -0.48
C TYR A 368 4.53 -10.74 -1.17
N LEU A 369 5.01 -9.86 -2.05
CA LEU A 369 6.27 -10.08 -2.76
C LEU A 369 7.48 -9.98 -1.83
N TRP A 370 7.41 -9.12 -0.82
CA TRP A 370 8.38 -9.14 0.27
C TRP A 370 8.41 -10.51 0.93
N SER A 371 7.26 -11.07 1.32
CA SER A 371 7.19 -12.38 1.99
C SER A 371 7.77 -13.52 1.16
N GLN A 372 7.76 -13.38 -0.18
CA GLN A 372 8.36 -14.35 -1.10
C GLN A 372 9.85 -14.13 -1.35
N GLY A 373 10.41 -12.98 -0.94
CA GLY A 373 11.80 -12.60 -1.20
C GLY A 373 12.09 -12.37 -2.69
N THR A 374 11.07 -12.07 -3.50
CA THR A 374 11.16 -12.10 -4.98
C THR A 374 11.42 -10.74 -5.62
N MET A 375 11.36 -9.62 -4.87
CA MET A 375 11.65 -8.29 -5.41
C MET A 375 12.51 -7.46 -4.46
N ALA A 376 13.53 -6.83 -5.03
CA ALA A 376 14.23 -5.71 -4.43
C ALA A 376 13.83 -4.44 -5.19
N LEU A 377 13.07 -3.55 -4.56
CA LEU A 377 12.96 -2.18 -5.04
C LEU A 377 14.26 -1.45 -4.67
N PRO A 378 14.82 -0.62 -5.55
CA PRO A 378 15.86 0.31 -5.16
C PRO A 378 15.35 1.20 -4.03
N SER A 379 16.19 1.43 -3.03
CA SER A 379 15.90 2.39 -1.97
C SER A 379 15.58 3.75 -2.57
N ARG A 380 14.49 4.37 -2.12
CA ARG A 380 13.94 5.64 -2.62
C ARG A 380 13.61 5.64 -4.12
N GLY A 381 13.31 4.45 -4.66
CA GLY A 381 12.87 4.25 -6.05
C GLY A 381 11.49 4.85 -6.34
N ASN A 382 10.61 4.87 -5.33
CA ASN A 382 9.27 5.42 -5.37
C ASN A 382 9.21 6.74 -4.62
N GLN A 383 8.57 7.73 -5.24
CA GLN A 383 8.47 9.10 -4.75
C GLN A 383 7.06 9.61 -5.00
N VAL A 384 6.33 9.86 -3.91
CA VAL A 384 4.95 10.34 -3.96
C VAL A 384 4.83 11.64 -3.19
N SER A 385 4.27 12.66 -3.81
CA SER A 385 3.95 13.94 -3.19
C SER A 385 2.44 14.14 -3.17
N ILE A 386 1.92 14.53 -2.01
CA ILE A 386 0.50 14.80 -1.81
C ILE A 386 0.36 16.27 -1.44
N VAL A 387 -0.30 17.03 -2.30
CA VAL A 387 -0.26 18.50 -2.27
C VAL A 387 -1.69 19.03 -2.24
N ASP A 388 -1.93 20.04 -1.40
CA ASP A 388 -3.22 20.76 -1.31
C ASP A 388 -4.42 19.82 -1.10
N SER A 389 -4.23 18.74 -0.34
CA SER A 389 -5.21 17.66 -0.21
C SER A 389 -5.86 17.57 1.17
N THR A 390 -7.06 17.01 1.22
CA THR A 390 -7.88 16.93 2.45
C THR A 390 -8.19 15.50 2.85
N PHE A 391 -8.21 15.25 4.17
CA PHE A 391 -8.45 13.96 4.80
C PHE A 391 -9.49 14.17 5.90
N THR A 392 -10.73 13.75 5.67
CA THR A 392 -11.86 14.12 6.54
C THR A 392 -12.73 12.92 6.91
N ASN A 393 -13.07 12.75 8.19
CA ASN A 393 -13.98 11.68 8.63
C ASN A 393 -13.48 10.29 8.15
N ILE A 394 -12.27 9.94 8.55
CA ILE A 394 -11.64 8.67 8.21
C ILE A 394 -11.51 7.85 9.49
N THR A 395 -12.03 6.64 9.47
CA THR A 395 -11.75 5.64 10.50
C THR A 395 -10.67 4.69 9.99
N TYR A 396 -9.60 4.50 10.74
CA TYR A 396 -8.46 3.69 10.30
C TYR A 396 -8.03 2.64 11.34
N GLY A 397 -7.64 1.45 10.86
CA GLY A 397 -7.27 0.31 11.70
C GLY A 397 -5.76 0.04 11.83
N SER A 398 -4.94 0.80 11.11
CA SER A 398 -3.46 0.67 11.01
C SER A 398 -2.88 2.01 10.52
N ALA A 399 -1.58 2.12 10.27
CA ALA A 399 -0.96 3.36 9.79
C ALA A 399 -1.71 3.97 8.58
N LEU A 400 -2.07 5.25 8.64
CA LEU A 400 -2.78 5.91 7.53
C LEU A 400 -1.87 5.99 6.29
N PHE A 401 -0.62 6.38 6.47
CA PHE A 401 0.45 6.34 5.47
C PHE A 401 1.51 5.31 5.88
N ALA A 402 1.81 4.37 5.01
CA ALA A 402 2.87 3.39 5.21
C ALA A 402 3.93 3.53 4.11
N VAL A 403 5.17 3.84 4.53
CA VAL A 403 6.30 4.11 3.63
C VAL A 403 7.44 3.16 3.96
N MET A 404 7.88 2.35 2.99
CA MET A 404 8.87 1.30 3.21
C MET A 404 10.04 1.36 2.23
N ASP A 405 11.16 1.89 2.70
CA ASP A 405 12.35 2.21 1.92
C ASP A 405 12.09 3.20 0.75
N GLN A 406 11.08 4.06 0.85
CA GLN A 406 10.62 4.97 -0.24
C GLN A 406 10.48 6.43 0.23
N VAL A 407 10.07 7.33 -0.68
CA VAL A 407 9.88 8.75 -0.39
C VAL A 407 8.40 9.12 -0.44
N VAL A 408 7.91 9.77 0.61
CA VAL A 408 6.58 10.40 0.63
C VAL A 408 6.68 11.81 1.20
N SER A 409 6.03 12.77 0.55
CA SER A 409 5.87 14.12 1.07
C SER A 409 4.39 14.53 1.11
N ILE A 410 4.00 15.24 2.16
CA ILE A 410 2.69 15.88 2.30
C ILE A 410 2.91 17.38 2.45
N GLU A 411 2.29 18.18 1.60
CA GLU A 411 2.45 19.63 1.58
C GLU A 411 1.07 20.30 1.55
N ARG A 412 0.84 21.26 2.45
CA ARG A 412 -0.47 21.95 2.59
C ARG A 412 -1.63 20.97 2.77
N GLY A 413 -1.40 19.90 3.52
CA GLY A 413 -2.40 18.90 3.85
C GLY A 413 -3.37 19.41 4.93
N ARG A 414 -4.63 18.92 4.90
CA ARG A 414 -5.60 19.17 5.97
C ARG A 414 -6.24 17.88 6.45
N PHE A 415 -6.05 17.58 7.72
CA PHE A 415 -6.60 16.42 8.40
C PHE A 415 -7.67 16.87 9.37
N SER A 416 -8.86 16.28 9.28
CA SER A 416 -9.95 16.56 10.20
C SER A 416 -10.78 15.33 10.52
N ASP A 417 -11.15 15.14 11.79
CA ASP A 417 -12.04 14.03 12.20
C ASP A 417 -11.46 12.66 11.80
N LEU A 418 -10.19 12.42 12.14
CA LEU A 418 -9.58 11.10 11.97
C LEU A 418 -9.78 10.28 13.24
N LYS A 419 -10.27 9.06 13.10
CA LYS A 419 -10.58 8.17 14.21
C LYS A 419 -9.84 6.86 14.09
N VAL A 420 -9.33 6.35 15.19
CA VAL A 420 -8.78 4.99 15.21
C VAL A 420 -9.92 3.99 15.42
N GLU A 421 -9.94 2.89 14.67
CA GLU A 421 -10.91 1.80 14.84
C GLU A 421 -10.98 1.35 16.30
N GLU A 422 -12.19 1.08 16.84
CA GLU A 422 -12.41 0.74 18.25
C GLU A 422 -11.49 -0.37 18.77
N ASN A 423 -11.30 -1.40 17.96
CA ASN A 423 -10.44 -2.54 18.23
C ASN A 423 -9.32 -2.54 17.17
N PRO A 424 -8.33 -1.64 17.30
CA PRO A 424 -7.22 -1.63 16.36
C PRO A 424 -6.54 -3.00 16.39
N ARG A 425 -5.94 -3.41 15.29
CA ARG A 425 -5.11 -4.61 15.31
C ARG A 425 -3.97 -4.37 16.30
N ASN A 426 -3.70 -5.36 17.15
CA ASN A 426 -2.53 -5.31 18.01
C ASN A 426 -1.29 -5.07 17.14
N CYS A 427 -0.50 -4.08 17.50
CA CYS A 427 0.86 -3.91 17.01
C CYS A 427 1.66 -5.13 17.48
N ASP A 428 1.66 -6.21 16.71
CA ASP A 428 2.35 -7.42 17.12
C ASP A 428 3.87 -7.20 17.00
N LEU A 429 4.55 -7.27 18.14
CA LEU A 429 5.97 -6.95 18.33
C LEU A 429 6.93 -7.91 17.60
N GLN A 430 6.42 -8.97 16.97
CA GLN A 430 7.25 -9.94 16.25
C GLN A 430 7.60 -9.55 14.81
N GLY A 431 7.20 -8.36 14.36
CA GLY A 431 7.61 -7.80 13.08
C GLY A 431 7.44 -6.28 13.02
N PRO A 432 7.89 -5.62 11.95
CA PRO A 432 7.65 -4.20 11.71
C PRO A 432 6.16 -4.00 11.38
N VAL A 433 5.27 -4.19 12.35
CA VAL A 433 3.83 -4.11 12.15
C VAL A 433 3.39 -2.68 12.40
N PHE A 434 2.81 -2.11 11.34
CA PHE A 434 2.28 -0.76 11.20
C PHE A 434 1.39 -0.37 12.40
N CYS A 435 1.97 0.34 13.36
CA CYS A 435 1.20 0.96 14.43
C CYS A 435 0.17 1.93 13.84
N THR A 436 -0.90 2.18 14.59
CA THR A 436 -2.00 3.10 14.29
C THR A 436 -1.59 4.57 14.36
N ASN A 437 -0.59 4.94 13.57
CA ASN A 437 -0.09 6.30 13.41
C ASN A 437 -0.69 6.95 12.16
N VAL A 438 -0.61 8.27 12.06
CA VAL A 438 -0.89 8.95 10.80
C VAL A 438 0.15 8.51 9.76
N MET A 439 1.45 8.64 10.03
CA MET A 439 2.51 8.21 9.11
C MET A 439 3.52 7.26 9.75
N TYR A 440 3.86 6.19 9.03
CA TYR A 440 4.92 5.26 9.40
C TYR A 440 6.01 5.20 8.33
N CYS A 441 7.24 5.52 8.71
CA CYS A 441 8.41 5.63 7.84
C CYS A 441 9.46 4.56 8.19
N ALA A 442 9.59 3.51 7.37
CA ALA A 442 10.44 2.36 7.66
C ALA A 442 11.69 2.26 6.76
N LEU A 443 12.73 1.59 7.25
CA LEU A 443 14.01 1.40 6.54
C LEU A 443 14.64 2.73 6.15
N SER A 444 15.28 2.86 4.98
CA SER A 444 15.93 4.10 4.54
C SER A 444 14.97 5.08 3.85
N SER A 445 13.67 5.03 4.22
CA SER A 445 12.64 5.94 3.71
C SER A 445 12.95 7.40 4.01
N HIS A 446 12.35 8.31 3.23
CA HIS A 446 12.33 9.73 3.53
C HIS A 446 10.88 10.21 3.57
N CYS A 447 10.43 10.69 4.72
CA CYS A 447 9.04 11.11 4.93
C CYS A 447 8.96 12.57 5.35
N SER A 448 8.21 13.39 4.63
CA SER A 448 8.07 14.80 4.97
C SER A 448 6.63 15.29 5.08
N ILE A 449 6.40 16.24 5.99
CA ILE A 449 5.10 16.87 6.23
C ILE A 449 5.30 18.37 6.46
N HIS A 450 4.75 19.19 5.58
CA HIS A 450 4.91 20.65 5.59
C HIS A 450 3.57 21.38 5.50
N ASP A 451 3.49 22.52 6.18
CA ASP A 451 2.37 23.47 6.11
C ASP A 451 1.00 22.80 6.34
N THR A 452 0.96 21.82 7.25
CA THR A 452 -0.17 20.90 7.39
C THR A 452 -1.04 21.27 8.60
N CYS A 453 -2.35 21.22 8.39
CA CYS A 453 -3.37 21.43 9.42
C CYS A 453 -3.89 20.10 9.97
N LEU A 454 -3.94 19.98 11.30
CA LEU A 454 -4.48 18.83 12.04
C LEU A 454 -5.63 19.30 12.95
N GLN A 455 -6.80 18.68 12.83
CA GLN A 455 -7.95 19.00 13.66
C GLN A 455 -8.66 17.70 14.07
N ASP A 456 -8.85 17.44 15.37
CA ASP A 456 -9.59 16.25 15.82
C ASP A 456 -9.01 14.95 15.22
N VAL A 457 -7.67 14.81 15.27
CA VAL A 457 -6.95 13.63 14.79
C VAL A 457 -6.67 12.73 15.98
N GLU A 458 -7.42 11.63 16.09
CA GLU A 458 -7.14 10.58 17.06
C GLU A 458 -5.93 9.75 16.62
N TYR A 459 -5.12 9.33 17.57
CA TYR A 459 -4.06 8.34 17.35
C TYR A 459 -3.93 7.38 18.53
N LEU A 460 -3.32 6.22 18.28
CA LEU A 460 -3.04 5.20 19.29
C LEU A 460 -1.57 4.82 19.22
N ALA A 461 -0.92 4.74 20.40
CA ALA A 461 0.50 4.46 20.64
C ALA A 461 1.45 5.67 20.49
N ASP A 462 2.74 5.35 20.32
CA ASP A 462 3.87 6.12 20.85
C ASP A 462 4.20 7.40 20.11
N ALA A 463 3.93 7.43 18.81
CA ALA A 463 4.16 8.60 17.98
C ALA A 463 3.04 8.72 16.95
N GLY A 464 1.99 9.42 17.38
CA GLY A 464 0.72 9.55 16.68
C GLY A 464 0.76 10.14 15.29
N LEU A 465 1.61 11.15 15.05
CA LEU A 465 1.72 11.82 13.77
C LEU A 465 2.72 11.12 12.85
N LEU A 466 3.95 10.91 13.32
CA LEU A 466 4.99 10.25 12.54
C LEU A 466 5.84 9.34 13.42
N THR A 467 5.90 8.06 13.06
CA THR A 467 6.86 7.12 13.62
C THR A 467 7.87 6.71 12.55
N ALA A 468 9.15 6.89 12.84
CA ALA A 468 10.26 6.54 11.95
C ALA A 468 11.12 5.40 12.50
N SER A 469 11.61 4.52 11.63
CA SER A 469 12.67 3.57 11.97
C SER A 469 14.03 4.27 12.09
N LEU A 470 15.02 3.59 12.69
CA LEU A 470 16.38 4.14 12.90
C LEU A 470 17.04 4.69 11.63
N GLN A 471 16.77 4.11 10.46
CA GLN A 471 17.39 4.51 9.19
C GLN A 471 16.56 5.52 8.40
N ALA A 472 15.33 5.78 8.82
CA ALA A 472 14.43 6.64 8.10
C ALA A 472 14.81 8.11 8.32
N GLU A 473 14.79 8.89 7.26
CA GLU A 473 14.87 10.34 7.32
C GLU A 473 13.46 10.91 7.41
N TRP A 474 13.33 12.00 8.15
CA TRP A 474 12.08 12.74 8.19
C TRP A 474 12.34 14.24 8.22
N ASP A 475 11.40 15.00 7.66
CA ASP A 475 11.42 16.47 7.64
C ASP A 475 10.01 17.00 7.89
N ILE A 476 9.80 17.63 9.04
CA ILE A 476 8.48 18.11 9.47
C ILE A 476 8.61 19.57 9.86
N SER A 477 7.73 20.42 9.32
CA SER A 477 7.69 21.84 9.69
C SER A 477 6.31 22.45 9.48
N ASN A 478 6.04 23.55 10.18
CA ASN A 478 4.82 24.35 10.06
C ASN A 478 3.55 23.51 10.26
N ILE A 479 3.51 22.68 11.30
CA ILE A 479 2.31 21.96 11.67
C ILE A 479 1.42 22.88 12.50
N HIS A 480 0.15 22.98 12.10
CA HIS A 480 -0.87 23.77 12.78
C HIS A 480 -1.97 22.87 13.32
N GLY A 481 -2.42 23.13 14.55
CA GLY A 481 -3.59 22.48 15.13
C GLY A 481 -3.28 21.55 16.28
N ASP A 482 -4.19 20.61 16.55
CA ASP A 482 -4.19 19.78 17.75
C ASP A 482 -4.27 18.28 17.41
N LEU A 483 -3.52 17.48 18.16
CA LEU A 483 -3.51 16.03 18.08
C LEU A 483 -4.15 15.47 19.35
N VAL A 484 -5.11 14.58 19.18
CA VAL A 484 -5.84 14.01 20.31
C VAL A 484 -5.35 12.58 20.54
N LEU A 485 -4.67 12.36 21.66
CA LEU A 485 -4.37 11.00 22.09
C LEU A 485 -5.71 10.29 22.38
N ALA A 486 -6.00 9.18 21.70
CA ALA A 486 -7.22 8.45 21.95
C ALA A 486 -7.17 7.84 23.35
N ASP A 487 -8.10 8.23 24.22
CA ASP A 487 -8.22 7.74 25.61
C ASP A 487 -8.73 6.29 25.63
N ARG A 488 -7.83 5.37 25.30
CA ARG A 488 -8.04 3.93 25.38
C ARG A 488 -6.90 3.35 26.19
N GLN A 489 -7.22 2.41 27.09
CA GLN A 489 -6.25 1.74 27.95
C GLN A 489 -5.28 0.89 27.11
N ILE A 490 -4.31 1.55 26.48
CA ILE A 490 -3.05 0.91 26.12
C ILE A 490 -2.36 0.67 27.47
N ASP A 491 -1.87 -0.55 27.69
CA ASP A 491 -1.14 -0.89 28.91
C ASP A 491 0.07 0.03 29.01
N ALA A 492 -0.06 1.11 29.79
CA ALA A 492 0.85 2.25 29.85
C ALA A 492 2.30 1.87 30.23
N ASN A 493 2.50 0.60 30.62
CA ASN A 493 3.79 0.05 30.97
C ASN A 493 4.60 -0.44 29.75
N GLN A 494 4.00 -0.51 28.56
CA GLN A 494 4.67 -1.10 27.41
C GLN A 494 5.34 -0.09 26.48
N PHE A 495 4.98 1.19 26.56
CA PHE A 495 5.47 2.12 25.56
C PHE A 495 5.66 3.57 26.02
N GLU A 496 6.73 4.21 25.54
CA GLU A 496 7.02 5.64 25.74
C GLU A 496 6.33 6.45 24.64
N THR A 497 5.25 7.16 24.97
CA THR A 497 4.59 8.09 24.04
C THR A 497 5.32 9.42 23.97
N CYS A 498 5.62 9.90 22.77
CA CYS A 498 6.19 11.21 22.51
C CYS A 498 5.12 12.30 22.64
N ASP A 499 5.38 13.31 23.48
CA ASP A 499 4.52 14.49 23.62
C ASP A 499 4.33 15.25 22.30
N SER A 500 5.32 15.21 21.40
CA SER A 500 5.24 15.79 20.05
C SER A 500 4.42 14.97 19.07
N ALA A 501 4.02 13.74 19.44
CA ALA A 501 3.50 12.70 18.56
C ALA A 501 4.43 12.34 17.38
N VAL A 502 5.69 12.76 17.42
CA VAL A 502 6.70 12.46 16.41
C VAL A 502 7.89 11.79 17.09
N GLY A 503 8.28 10.62 16.60
CA GLY A 503 9.37 9.87 17.18
C GLY A 503 10.10 8.95 16.20
N GLN A 504 11.35 8.66 16.52
CA GLN A 504 12.23 7.77 15.76
C GLN A 504 12.81 6.67 16.65
N TYR A 505 12.74 5.42 16.22
CA TYR A 505 13.35 4.32 16.99
C TYR A 505 14.87 4.38 16.97
N LYS A 506 15.50 4.12 18.11
CA LYS A 506 16.97 4.13 18.27
C LYS A 506 17.63 2.78 17.97
N ASP A 507 16.83 1.74 17.80
CA ASP A 507 17.29 0.37 17.59
C ASP A 507 16.33 -0.40 16.66
N HIS A 508 16.81 -1.53 16.13
CA HIS A 508 16.04 -2.41 15.24
C HIS A 508 15.05 -3.32 15.99
N LEU A 509 15.11 -3.35 17.32
CA LEU A 509 14.20 -4.11 18.17
C LEU A 509 12.99 -3.28 18.59
N PHE A 510 12.91 -2.02 18.15
CA PHE A 510 11.86 -1.07 18.49
C PHE A 510 11.72 -0.88 20.01
N SER A 511 12.82 -1.02 20.76
CA SER A 511 12.81 -1.05 22.22
C SER A 511 12.91 0.33 22.87
N SER A 512 13.40 1.33 22.12
CA SER A 512 13.54 2.71 22.59
C SER A 512 13.29 3.71 21.46
N MET A 513 12.70 4.86 21.81
CA MET A 513 12.35 5.93 20.88
C MET A 513 13.07 7.23 21.23
N GLU A 514 13.38 8.03 20.21
CA GLU A 514 13.78 9.42 20.31
C GLU A 514 12.61 10.30 19.89
N CYS A 515 12.10 11.11 20.80
CA CYS A 515 11.00 12.03 20.53
C CYS A 515 11.53 13.35 19.98
N ALA A 516 10.87 13.87 18.94
CA ALA A 516 11.15 15.21 18.44
C ALA A 516 10.69 16.27 19.46
N ASP A 517 11.38 17.41 19.50
CA ASP A 517 10.98 18.56 20.34
C ASP A 517 9.71 19.22 19.76
N PRO A 518 8.58 19.26 20.49
CA PRO A 518 7.37 19.93 20.02
C PRO A 518 7.61 21.37 19.55
N ALA A 519 8.50 22.11 20.22
CA ALA A 519 8.79 23.51 19.88
C ALA A 519 9.43 23.69 18.49
N SER A 520 9.96 22.60 17.90
CA SER A 520 10.55 22.62 16.56
C SER A 520 9.55 22.31 15.44
N LEU A 521 8.40 21.73 15.78
CA LEU A 521 7.43 21.19 14.81
C LEU A 521 6.19 22.08 14.65
N TYR A 522 5.68 22.59 15.77
CA TYR A 522 4.41 23.29 15.83
C TYR A 522 4.62 24.80 15.80
N ASP A 523 3.86 25.47 14.95
CA ASP A 523 3.71 26.93 15.07
C ASP A 523 2.80 27.26 16.26
N ALA A 524 3.02 28.42 16.88
CA ALA A 524 2.27 28.85 18.05
C ALA A 524 0.77 29.14 17.78
N SER A 525 0.34 29.11 16.50
CA SER A 525 -1.06 29.28 16.13
C SER A 525 -1.79 27.93 16.12
N PRO A 526 -2.70 27.67 17.08
CA PRO A 526 -3.49 26.44 17.11
C PRO A 526 -4.62 26.42 16.07
N VAL A 527 -4.84 27.55 15.36
CA VAL A 527 -5.94 27.66 14.39
C VAL A 527 -5.38 27.43 13.00
N CYS A 528 -5.94 26.43 12.32
CA CYS A 528 -5.63 26.20 10.92
C CYS A 528 -6.01 27.43 10.08
N PRO A 529 -5.11 27.93 9.24
CA PRO A 529 -5.43 29.04 8.34
C PRO A 529 -6.58 28.64 7.39
N LEU A 530 -7.47 29.58 7.12
CA LEU A 530 -8.44 29.44 6.03
C LEU A 530 -7.68 29.55 4.71
N LEU A 531 -7.81 28.54 3.86
CA LEU A 531 -7.25 28.53 2.50
C LEU A 531 -7.97 29.53 1.58
#